data_AF-A0A8J2AQW3-F1
#
_entry.id   AF-A0A8J2AQW3-F1
#
_cell.length_a   1.000
_cell.length_b   1.000
_cell.length_c   1.000
_cell.angle_alpha   90.00
_cell.angle_beta   90.00
_cell.angle_gamma   90.00
#
_symmetry.space_group_name_H-M   'P 1'
#
loop_
_entity.id
_entity.type
_entity.pdbx_description
1 polymer ?
#
loop_
_entity_poly.entity_id
_entity_poly.type
_entity_poly.pdbx_seq_one_letter_code
_entity_poly.pdbx_strand_id
1 'polypeptide(L)'
;MMASGRQLSQRLRREPVLSYRWFDENYLGAAHGLAGIYYVLLCARRLGFLLSEEDLADVESSVNWLLDNCKLRGSDGNYPATLDEESSPSSSKRPRPNESDGYLCHFCHGAPGFVFLLCEAHRCLGHKSARYMEEALQLGALVANFGVLQKGVGLCHGTAGNGFALLALHRTFPEHSAAAAGGGPHNQHQVDVSGNKSAGRGRAGRASSSRPTSSSSSDIRPLTAFGPSRWLRAAGFFTMQIVEWDAVTTRFLQKSRGTTSTTVGWCDHPWSLYEGIAGAVVFLEAIVNEFRREQEMAFLEESKNKSWSTRDHDRTEKNAVSTSLHRNRFPLFEL
;
A
#
# COMPACT_ATOMS: atom_id res chain seq x y z
N MET A 1 -29.16 -0.35 1.20
CA MET A 1 -27.93 -0.02 0.45
C MET A 1 -28.06 -0.47 -1.01
N MET A 2 -28.26 -1.76 -1.29
CA MET A 2 -28.42 -2.30 -2.66
C MET A 2 -29.52 -1.60 -3.47
N ALA A 3 -30.77 -1.60 -2.97
CA ALA A 3 -31.91 -1.01 -3.68
C ALA A 3 -31.72 0.48 -4.00
N SER A 4 -31.23 1.27 -3.03
CA SER A 4 -30.94 2.70 -3.24
C SER A 4 -29.83 2.91 -4.28
N GLY A 5 -28.79 2.06 -4.27
CA GLY A 5 -27.68 2.12 -5.22
C GLY A 5 -28.14 1.88 -6.66
N ARG A 6 -28.92 0.81 -6.86
CA ARG A 6 -29.54 0.48 -8.16
C ARG A 6 -30.46 1.58 -8.64
N GLN A 7 -31.34 2.08 -7.76
CA GLN A 7 -32.30 3.12 -8.11
C GLN A 7 -31.62 4.41 -8.57
N LEU A 8 -30.52 4.82 -7.92
CA LEU A 8 -29.79 6.01 -8.32
C LEU A 8 -29.08 5.79 -9.67
N SER A 9 -28.40 4.67 -9.86
CA SER A 9 -27.76 4.33 -11.15
C SER A 9 -28.77 4.37 -12.30
N GLN A 10 -29.94 3.73 -12.12
CA GLN A 10 -31.03 3.73 -13.09
C GLN A 10 -31.57 5.14 -13.37
N ARG A 11 -31.75 5.96 -12.33
CA ARG A 11 -32.22 7.35 -12.47
C ARG A 11 -31.22 8.20 -13.25
N LEU A 12 -29.93 8.07 -12.96
CA LEU A 12 -28.87 8.80 -13.64
C LEU A 12 -28.59 8.25 -15.04
N ARG A 13 -29.05 7.02 -15.34
CA ARG A 13 -28.73 6.27 -16.56
C ARG A 13 -27.22 6.20 -16.78
N ARG A 14 -26.49 5.93 -15.71
CA ARG A 14 -25.03 5.91 -15.67
C ARG A 14 -24.54 4.69 -14.89
N GLU A 15 -23.40 4.19 -15.33
CA GLU A 15 -22.60 3.25 -14.55
C GLU A 15 -21.92 3.96 -13.36
N PRO A 16 -21.57 3.25 -12.28
CA PRO A 16 -21.74 1.80 -12.07
C PRO A 16 -23.16 1.42 -11.64
N VAL A 17 -23.48 0.11 -11.74
CA VAL A 17 -24.76 -0.49 -11.30
C VAL A 17 -25.19 -0.04 -9.89
N LEU A 18 -24.24 0.10 -8.97
CA LEU A 18 -24.49 0.66 -7.63
C LEU A 18 -23.92 2.07 -7.51
N SER A 19 -24.76 3.10 -7.70
CA SER A 19 -24.32 4.50 -7.58
C SER A 19 -24.79 5.14 -6.27
N TYR A 20 -24.00 6.04 -5.70
CA TYR A 20 -24.35 6.77 -4.46
C TYR A 20 -23.90 8.23 -4.54
N ARG A 21 -24.62 9.12 -3.86
CA ARG A 21 -24.28 10.55 -3.73
C ARG A 21 -24.33 10.99 -2.29
N TRP A 22 -23.49 11.96 -1.97
CA TRP A 22 -23.49 12.67 -0.69
C TRP A 22 -23.28 14.16 -0.97
N PHE A 23 -24.09 15.02 -0.35
CA PHE A 23 -24.16 16.46 -0.69
C PHE A 23 -24.21 16.76 -2.19
N ASP A 24 -25.06 16.02 -2.92
CA ASP A 24 -25.21 16.15 -4.38
C ASP A 24 -23.91 15.95 -5.17
N GLU A 25 -22.94 15.21 -4.64
CA GLU A 25 -21.69 14.90 -5.33
C GLU A 25 -21.47 13.39 -5.42
N ASN A 26 -20.87 12.95 -6.52
CA ASN A 26 -20.55 11.54 -6.78
C ASN A 26 -19.14 11.23 -6.30
N TYR A 27 -18.97 11.10 -4.99
CA TYR A 27 -17.67 10.87 -4.39
C TYR A 27 -17.13 9.46 -4.63
N LEU A 28 -15.82 9.36 -4.80
CA LEU A 28 -15.12 8.11 -5.07
C LEU A 28 -14.44 7.49 -3.85
N GLY A 29 -13.88 8.32 -2.97
CA GLY A 29 -13.02 7.89 -1.88
C GLY A 29 -13.71 7.13 -0.73
N ALA A 30 -12.94 6.73 0.28
CA ALA A 30 -13.42 5.81 1.31
C ALA A 30 -14.32 6.44 2.38
N ALA A 31 -14.23 7.76 2.61
CA ALA A 31 -14.97 8.39 3.70
C ALA A 31 -16.47 8.54 3.41
N HIS A 32 -16.83 8.91 2.17
CA HIS A 32 -18.21 9.25 1.80
C HIS A 32 -18.51 8.90 0.34
N GLY A 33 -17.68 8.06 -0.28
CA GLY A 33 -17.78 7.68 -1.69
C GLY A 33 -17.92 6.18 -1.93
N LEU A 34 -17.86 5.82 -3.21
CA LEU A 34 -18.06 4.46 -3.70
C LEU A 34 -17.06 3.46 -3.06
N ALA A 35 -15.80 3.84 -2.90
CA ALA A 35 -14.78 2.93 -2.35
C ALA A 35 -15.13 2.45 -0.94
N GLY A 36 -15.61 3.35 -0.08
CA GLY A 36 -15.99 3.03 1.29
C GLY A 36 -17.25 2.17 1.35
N ILE A 37 -18.25 2.50 0.53
CA ILE A 37 -19.52 1.76 0.47
C ILE A 37 -19.27 0.32 0.00
N TYR A 38 -18.50 0.13 -1.08
CA TYR A 38 -18.19 -1.21 -1.58
C TYR A 38 -17.32 -2.00 -0.60
N TYR A 39 -16.38 -1.34 0.09
CA TYR A 39 -15.59 -1.97 1.14
C TYR A 39 -16.48 -2.53 2.26
N VAL A 40 -17.47 -1.76 2.71
CA VAL A 40 -18.42 -2.21 3.76
C VAL A 40 -19.29 -3.37 3.27
N LEU A 41 -19.76 -3.34 2.02
CA LEU A 41 -20.54 -4.44 1.44
C LEU A 41 -19.72 -5.74 1.36
N LEU A 42 -18.44 -5.65 0.96
CA LEU A 42 -17.53 -6.80 0.94
C LEU A 42 -17.21 -7.30 2.36
N CYS A 43 -17.02 -6.39 3.32
CA CYS A 43 -16.88 -6.76 4.74
C CYS A 43 -18.12 -7.52 5.23
N ALA A 44 -19.33 -7.07 4.86
CA ALA A 44 -20.56 -7.76 5.22
C ALA A 44 -20.57 -9.19 4.66
N ARG A 45 -20.16 -9.38 3.39
CA ARG A 45 -20.02 -10.71 2.78
C ARG A 45 -19.03 -11.59 3.55
N ARG A 46 -17.86 -11.06 3.93
CA ARG A 46 -16.83 -11.82 4.66
C ARG A 46 -17.27 -12.19 6.07
N LEU A 47 -18.02 -11.31 6.74
CA LEU A 47 -18.56 -11.54 8.09
C LEU A 47 -19.77 -12.50 8.10
N GLY A 48 -20.18 -13.03 6.95
CA GLY A 48 -21.27 -14.02 6.85
C GLY A 48 -22.66 -13.41 6.80
N PHE A 49 -22.79 -12.09 6.60
CA PHE A 49 -24.10 -11.51 6.29
C PHE A 49 -24.54 -11.95 4.89
N LEU A 50 -25.83 -12.27 4.76
CA LEU A 50 -26.41 -12.78 3.52
C LEU A 50 -26.58 -11.65 2.51
N LEU A 51 -25.55 -11.43 1.69
CA LEU A 51 -25.71 -10.86 0.35
C LEU A 51 -26.10 -12.00 -0.58
N SER A 52 -27.15 -11.81 -1.38
CA SER A 52 -27.46 -12.76 -2.45
C SER A 52 -26.31 -12.79 -3.46
N GLU A 53 -26.22 -13.86 -4.25
CA GLU A 53 -25.21 -13.93 -5.32
C GLU A 53 -25.42 -12.82 -6.37
N GLU A 54 -26.68 -12.39 -6.58
CA GLU A 54 -27.00 -11.21 -7.41
C GLU A 54 -26.46 -9.91 -6.79
N ASP A 55 -26.69 -9.70 -5.49
CA ASP A 55 -26.17 -8.53 -4.79
C ASP A 55 -24.63 -8.50 -4.81
N LEU A 56 -23.98 -9.66 -4.64
CA LEU A 56 -22.53 -9.76 -4.71
C LEU A 56 -22.00 -9.49 -6.13
N ALA A 57 -22.68 -9.99 -7.16
CA ALA A 57 -22.34 -9.72 -8.56
C ALA A 57 -22.44 -8.22 -8.89
N ASP A 58 -23.44 -7.52 -8.36
CA ASP A 58 -23.58 -6.07 -8.53
C ASP A 58 -22.46 -5.29 -7.83
N VAL A 59 -22.07 -5.70 -6.62
CA VAL A 59 -20.92 -5.11 -5.91
C VAL A 59 -19.66 -5.32 -6.72
N GLU A 60 -19.40 -6.54 -7.16
CA GLU A 60 -18.23 -6.87 -7.97
C GLU A 60 -18.20 -6.07 -9.28
N SER A 61 -19.30 -6.04 -10.02
CA SER A 61 -19.43 -5.28 -11.27
C SER A 61 -19.12 -3.80 -11.04
N SER A 62 -19.62 -3.25 -9.94
CA SER A 62 -19.40 -1.84 -9.58
C SER A 62 -17.96 -1.54 -9.14
N VAL A 63 -17.30 -2.48 -8.45
CA VAL A 63 -15.85 -2.38 -8.15
C VAL A 63 -15.04 -2.45 -9.44
N ASN A 64 -15.38 -3.38 -10.34
CA ASN A 64 -14.68 -3.54 -11.61
C ASN A 64 -14.80 -2.29 -12.49
N TRP A 65 -15.96 -1.65 -12.51
CA TRP A 65 -16.16 -0.39 -13.20
C TRP A 65 -15.21 0.71 -12.72
N LEU A 66 -14.94 0.83 -11.41
CA LEU A 66 -13.96 1.79 -10.88
C LEU A 66 -12.55 1.53 -11.44
N LEU A 67 -12.21 0.25 -11.65
CA LEU A 67 -10.90 -0.14 -12.16
C LEU A 67 -10.76 0.07 -13.67
N ASP A 68 -11.79 -0.33 -14.41
CA ASP A 68 -11.79 -0.34 -15.88
C ASP A 68 -11.94 1.08 -16.45
N ASN A 69 -12.54 1.99 -15.68
CA ASN A 69 -12.74 3.37 -16.11
C ASN A 69 -11.48 4.23 -15.87
N CYS A 70 -10.44 3.97 -16.66
CA CYS A 70 -9.16 4.67 -16.58
C CYS A 70 -9.27 6.20 -16.71
N LYS A 71 -10.33 6.70 -17.35
CA LYS A 71 -10.63 8.14 -17.46
C LYS A 71 -10.94 8.80 -16.13
N LEU A 72 -11.29 8.01 -15.10
CA LEU A 72 -11.46 8.53 -13.75
C LEU A 72 -10.13 8.97 -13.14
N ARG A 73 -8.99 8.44 -13.60
CA ARG A 73 -7.72 8.60 -12.90
C ARG A 73 -6.88 9.73 -13.48
N GLY A 74 -6.13 10.38 -12.60
CA GLY A 74 -5.10 11.33 -13.01
C GLY A 74 -3.99 10.66 -13.82
N SER A 75 -3.11 11.46 -14.43
CA SER A 75 -1.94 10.96 -15.17
C SER A 75 -0.96 10.16 -14.31
N ASP A 76 -1.05 10.32 -12.98
CA ASP A 76 -0.31 9.60 -11.96
C ASP A 76 -0.99 8.27 -11.54
N GLY A 77 -2.18 7.96 -12.04
CA GLY A 77 -2.96 6.77 -11.67
C GLY A 77 -3.71 6.88 -10.35
N ASN A 78 -3.75 8.05 -9.70
CA ASN A 78 -4.54 8.30 -8.50
C ASN A 78 -6.03 8.55 -8.85
N TYR A 79 -6.90 8.42 -7.84
CA TYR A 79 -8.33 8.71 -7.96
C TYR A 79 -8.68 10.12 -7.48
N PRO A 80 -9.55 10.85 -8.20
CA PRO A 80 -10.06 12.15 -7.78
C PRO A 80 -11.03 11.99 -6.60
N ALA A 81 -11.39 13.11 -5.97
CA ALA A 81 -12.39 13.11 -4.91
C ALA A 81 -13.77 12.71 -5.43
N THR A 82 -14.17 13.23 -6.59
CA THR A 82 -15.50 13.03 -7.20
C THR A 82 -15.39 12.63 -8.67
N LEU A 83 -16.43 12.00 -9.22
CA LEU A 83 -16.54 11.70 -10.66
C LEU A 83 -16.57 12.95 -11.53
N ASP A 84 -17.10 14.05 -10.99
CA ASP A 84 -17.48 15.24 -11.74
C ASP A 84 -16.54 16.43 -11.46
N GLU A 85 -15.28 16.21 -11.01
CA GLU A 85 -14.38 17.30 -10.54
C GLU A 85 -14.23 18.47 -11.54
N GLU A 86 -14.22 18.21 -12.85
CA GLU A 86 -14.18 19.27 -13.87
C GLU A 86 -15.46 20.14 -13.93
N SER A 87 -16.57 19.62 -13.40
CA SER A 87 -17.91 20.22 -13.47
C SER A 87 -18.56 20.48 -12.10
N SER A 88 -17.90 20.10 -11.00
CA SER A 88 -18.44 20.30 -9.65
C SER A 88 -18.52 21.79 -9.32
N PRO A 89 -19.65 22.29 -8.79
CA PRO A 89 -19.72 23.67 -8.29
C PRO A 89 -18.69 23.97 -7.19
N SER A 90 -18.11 22.94 -6.54
CA SER A 90 -17.01 23.11 -5.58
C SER A 90 -15.64 23.34 -6.24
N SER A 91 -15.42 23.00 -7.51
CA SER A 91 -14.16 23.33 -8.22
C SER A 91 -14.03 24.84 -8.49
N SER A 92 -15.14 25.58 -8.34
CA SER A 92 -15.16 27.05 -8.34
C SER A 92 -14.78 27.70 -7.00
N LYS A 93 -14.60 26.93 -5.91
CA LYS A 93 -14.01 27.47 -4.67
C LYS A 93 -12.53 27.69 -4.92
N ARG A 94 -12.10 28.95 -4.84
CA ARG A 94 -10.68 29.34 -4.86
C ARG A 94 -9.88 28.36 -3.97
N PRO A 95 -8.76 27.81 -4.47
CA PRO A 95 -7.86 27.02 -3.66
C PRO A 95 -7.58 27.79 -2.36
N ARG A 96 -7.68 27.11 -1.20
CA ARG A 96 -7.19 27.73 0.02
C ARG A 96 -5.72 28.08 -0.24
N PRO A 97 -5.25 29.29 0.10
CA PRO A 97 -3.83 29.56 0.01
C PRO A 97 -3.18 28.47 0.85
N ASN A 98 -2.27 27.70 0.25
CA ASN A 98 -1.55 26.53 0.81
C ASN A 98 -2.05 25.12 0.41
N GLU A 99 -3.13 24.96 -0.37
CA GLU A 99 -3.45 23.67 -1.02
C GLU A 99 -2.79 23.60 -2.41
N SER A 100 -1.59 23.03 -2.47
CA SER A 100 -0.89 22.77 -3.73
C SER A 100 -1.66 21.73 -4.58
N ASP A 101 -2.05 22.13 -5.78
CA ASP A 101 -2.42 21.33 -6.97
C ASP A 101 -3.49 20.24 -6.83
N GLY A 102 -4.46 20.35 -5.91
CA GLY A 102 -5.67 19.50 -5.90
C GLY A 102 -5.44 17.99 -5.76
N TYR A 103 -4.19 17.55 -5.66
CA TYR A 103 -3.81 16.14 -5.56
C TYR A 103 -4.07 15.65 -4.13
N LEU A 104 -5.00 14.70 -4.01
CA LEU A 104 -5.39 14.13 -2.71
C LEU A 104 -4.87 12.69 -2.61
N CYS A 105 -3.84 12.51 -1.78
CA CYS A 105 -3.39 11.18 -1.33
C CYS A 105 -3.85 10.98 0.11
N HIS A 106 -5.16 10.82 0.30
CA HIS A 106 -5.81 10.74 1.61
C HIS A 106 -6.64 9.45 1.74
N PHE A 107 -6.88 8.99 2.96
CA PHE A 107 -7.87 7.93 3.19
C PHE A 107 -9.26 8.36 2.69
N CYS A 108 -9.67 9.60 2.98
CA CYS A 108 -10.97 10.09 2.55
C CYS A 108 -11.10 10.26 1.03
N HIS A 109 -10.01 10.59 0.34
CA HIS A 109 -9.97 10.86 -1.10
C HIS A 109 -8.64 10.42 -1.71
N GLY A 110 -8.70 9.55 -2.72
CA GLY A 110 -7.53 9.05 -3.46
C GLY A 110 -7.09 7.64 -3.07
N ALA A 111 -5.88 7.30 -3.52
CA ALA A 111 -5.29 5.97 -3.50
C ALA A 111 -5.37 5.26 -2.13
N PRO A 112 -5.08 5.90 -0.98
CA PRO A 112 -5.10 5.21 0.32
C PRO A 112 -6.45 4.58 0.64
N GLY A 113 -7.57 5.26 0.35
CA GLY A 113 -8.91 4.71 0.56
C GLY A 113 -9.22 3.52 -0.34
N PHE A 114 -8.78 3.57 -1.60
CA PHE A 114 -8.96 2.50 -2.57
C PHE A 114 -8.14 1.25 -2.25
N VAL A 115 -6.95 1.40 -1.65
CA VAL A 115 -6.14 0.25 -1.20
C VAL A 115 -6.95 -0.64 -0.24
N PHE A 116 -7.71 -0.07 0.70
CA PHE A 116 -8.57 -0.85 1.60
C PHE A 116 -9.66 -1.62 0.85
N LEU A 117 -10.34 -0.95 -0.10
CA LEU A 117 -11.33 -1.60 -0.95
C LEU A 117 -10.73 -2.81 -1.66
N LEU A 118 -9.58 -2.63 -2.30
CA LEU A 118 -8.99 -3.67 -3.15
C LEU A 118 -8.42 -4.85 -2.36
N CYS A 119 -7.84 -4.58 -1.18
CA CYS A 119 -7.48 -5.65 -0.26
C CYS A 119 -8.70 -6.47 0.16
N GLU A 120 -9.85 -5.84 0.41
CA GLU A 120 -11.07 -6.54 0.80
C GLU A 120 -11.73 -7.28 -0.38
N ALA A 121 -11.73 -6.67 -1.56
CA ALA A 121 -12.18 -7.30 -2.80
C ALA A 121 -11.36 -8.56 -3.11
N HIS A 122 -10.03 -8.49 -2.96
CA HIS A 122 -9.16 -9.66 -3.13
C HIS A 122 -9.53 -10.81 -2.19
N ARG A 123 -9.84 -10.52 -0.92
CA ARG A 123 -10.23 -11.55 0.06
C ARG A 123 -11.59 -12.16 -0.22
N CYS A 124 -12.54 -11.37 -0.74
CA CYS A 124 -13.93 -11.80 -0.89
C CYS A 124 -14.25 -12.38 -2.27
N LEU A 125 -13.60 -11.88 -3.34
CA LEU A 125 -13.95 -12.14 -4.74
C LEU A 125 -12.92 -13.05 -5.42
N GLY A 126 -12.49 -14.12 -4.73
CA GLY A 126 -11.29 -14.91 -5.01
C GLY A 126 -11.05 -15.41 -6.44
N HIS A 127 -12.07 -15.43 -7.31
CA HIS A 127 -11.94 -15.82 -8.72
C HIS A 127 -11.25 -14.77 -9.62
N LYS A 128 -11.20 -13.50 -9.20
CA LYS A 128 -10.46 -12.40 -9.89
C LYS A 128 -9.37 -11.78 -9.01
N SER A 129 -8.93 -12.51 -8.00
CA SER A 129 -7.96 -12.11 -6.98
C SER A 129 -6.70 -11.37 -7.52
N ALA A 130 -6.19 -11.77 -8.68
CA ALA A 130 -4.99 -11.18 -9.29
C ALA A 130 -5.15 -9.71 -9.69
N ARG A 131 -6.29 -9.31 -10.29
CA ARG A 131 -6.50 -7.92 -10.75
C ARG A 131 -6.55 -6.94 -9.58
N TYR A 132 -7.24 -7.32 -8.49
CA TYR A 132 -7.38 -6.48 -7.31
C TYR A 132 -6.05 -6.33 -6.59
N MET A 133 -5.27 -7.41 -6.55
CA MET A 133 -3.92 -7.38 -6.00
C MET A 133 -3.03 -6.44 -6.81
N GLU A 134 -2.94 -6.62 -8.14
CA GLU A 134 -2.08 -5.78 -8.99
C GLU A 134 -2.40 -4.29 -8.81
N GLU A 135 -3.68 -3.95 -8.88
CA GLU A 135 -4.14 -2.59 -8.68
C GLU A 135 -3.81 -2.05 -7.27
N ALA A 136 -4.07 -2.85 -6.22
CA ALA A 136 -3.75 -2.45 -4.85
C ALA A 136 -2.25 -2.18 -4.68
N LEU A 137 -1.39 -2.98 -5.33
CA LEU A 137 0.06 -2.79 -5.29
C LEU A 137 0.49 -1.52 -6.06
N GLN A 138 -0.15 -1.18 -7.18
CA GLN A 138 0.11 0.06 -7.92
C GLN A 138 -0.28 1.29 -7.08
N LEU A 139 -1.50 1.30 -6.52
CA LEU A 139 -1.93 2.37 -5.62
C LEU A 139 -1.06 2.42 -4.36
N GLY A 140 -0.64 1.27 -3.83
CA GLY A 140 0.32 1.18 -2.73
C GLY A 140 1.65 1.87 -3.02
N ALA A 141 2.14 1.78 -4.26
CA ALA A 141 3.35 2.49 -4.67
C ALA A 141 3.14 4.01 -4.67
N LEU A 142 1.98 4.49 -5.11
CA LEU A 142 1.61 5.91 -4.99
C LEU A 142 1.56 6.34 -3.53
N VAL A 143 0.92 5.55 -2.66
CA VAL A 143 0.87 5.83 -1.22
C VAL A 143 2.29 5.87 -0.64
N ALA A 144 3.17 4.94 -0.97
CA ALA A 144 4.54 4.94 -0.46
C ALA A 144 5.34 6.18 -0.91
N ASN A 145 5.11 6.67 -2.14
CA ASN A 145 5.83 7.82 -2.69
C ASN A 145 5.27 9.18 -2.24
N PHE A 146 3.95 9.29 -2.06
CA PHE A 146 3.26 10.57 -1.86
C PHE A 146 2.42 10.64 -0.58
N GLY A 147 2.44 9.59 0.25
CA GLY A 147 1.57 9.46 1.42
C GLY A 147 2.09 10.11 2.71
N VAL A 148 3.30 10.68 2.71
CA VAL A 148 3.79 11.54 3.80
C VAL A 148 3.30 12.96 3.55
N LEU A 149 2.36 13.43 4.37
CA LEU A 149 1.60 14.64 4.10
C LEU A 149 2.07 15.81 4.95
N GLN A 150 2.19 16.98 4.31
CA GLN A 150 2.38 18.25 5.02
C GLN A 150 1.14 18.67 5.81
N LYS A 151 -0.04 18.14 5.42
CA LYS A 151 -1.35 18.46 6.02
C LYS A 151 -1.47 18.02 7.48
N GLY A 152 -0.75 16.98 7.89
CA GLY A 152 -0.74 16.50 9.27
C GLY A 152 -0.59 15.00 9.40
N VAL A 153 -0.75 14.53 10.63
CA VAL A 153 -0.43 13.14 11.03
C VAL A 153 -1.66 12.28 11.34
N GLY A 154 -2.89 12.79 11.20
CA GLY A 154 -4.13 12.06 11.52
C GLY A 154 -4.49 10.90 10.57
N LEU A 155 -5.63 10.26 10.82
CA LEU A 155 -6.10 9.09 10.04
C LEU A 155 -6.87 9.41 8.76
N CYS A 156 -7.60 10.53 8.68
CA CYS A 156 -8.50 10.81 7.57
C CYS A 156 -7.75 11.32 6.33
N HIS A 157 -6.82 12.23 6.55
CA HIS A 157 -6.03 12.90 5.51
C HIS A 157 -4.66 13.31 6.09
N GLY A 158 -4.05 12.38 6.81
CA GLY A 158 -2.73 12.52 7.42
C GLY A 158 -1.85 11.31 7.15
N THR A 159 -0.56 11.46 7.45
CA THR A 159 0.46 10.42 7.21
C THR A 159 0.11 9.09 7.89
N ALA A 160 -0.50 9.10 9.07
CA ALA A 160 -0.87 7.87 9.78
C ALA A 160 -1.94 7.05 9.05
N GLY A 161 -2.97 7.71 8.52
CA GLY A 161 -4.02 7.04 7.73
C GLY A 161 -3.46 6.36 6.49
N ASN A 162 -2.53 7.04 5.82
CA ASN A 162 -1.84 6.50 4.66
C ASN A 162 -0.92 5.32 5.04
N GLY A 163 -0.27 5.39 6.20
CA GLY A 163 0.49 4.28 6.77
C GLY A 163 -0.36 3.03 6.99
N PHE A 164 -1.62 3.18 7.45
CA PHE A 164 -2.53 2.04 7.57
C PHE A 164 -2.87 1.37 6.23
N ALA A 165 -2.92 2.12 5.12
CA ALA A 165 -3.09 1.53 3.79
C ALA A 165 -1.90 0.60 3.44
N LEU A 166 -0.68 1.01 3.78
CA LEU A 166 0.52 0.18 3.61
C LEU A 166 0.50 -1.07 4.51
N LEU A 167 0.02 -0.95 5.75
CA LEU A 167 -0.19 -2.12 6.62
C LEU A 167 -1.27 -3.06 6.07
N ALA A 168 -2.33 -2.53 5.45
CA ALA A 168 -3.35 -3.35 4.81
C ALA A 168 -2.75 -4.17 3.64
N LEU A 169 -1.88 -3.57 2.82
CA LEU A 169 -1.15 -4.28 1.77
C LEU A 169 -0.23 -5.35 2.35
N HIS A 170 0.54 -5.01 3.37
CA HIS A 170 1.44 -5.94 4.05
C HIS A 170 0.70 -7.21 4.52
N ARG A 171 -0.44 -7.03 5.19
CA ARG A 171 -1.26 -8.13 5.73
C ARG A 171 -1.95 -8.96 4.65
N THR A 172 -2.29 -8.34 3.52
CA THR A 172 -3.05 -9.01 2.44
C THR A 172 -2.13 -9.69 1.45
N PHE A 173 -0.97 -9.09 1.17
CA PHE A 173 -0.02 -9.51 0.15
C PHE A 173 1.39 -9.66 0.76
N PRO A 174 1.60 -10.60 1.71
CA PRO A 174 2.93 -10.84 2.24
C PRO A 174 3.88 -11.29 1.13
N GLU A 175 5.10 -10.74 1.11
CA GLU A 175 6.06 -10.90 0.00
C GLU A 175 6.51 -12.34 -0.27
N HIS A 176 6.14 -13.31 0.57
CA HIS A 176 6.26 -14.74 0.25
C HIS A 176 5.41 -15.15 -0.98
N SER A 177 4.48 -14.29 -1.43
CA SER A 177 3.74 -14.45 -2.70
C SER A 177 4.40 -13.73 -3.90
N ALA A 178 5.39 -12.85 -3.68
CA ALA A 178 6.02 -12.05 -4.73
C ALA A 178 7.17 -12.77 -5.46
N ALA A 179 7.68 -13.88 -4.90
CA ALA A 179 8.63 -14.75 -5.60
C ALA A 179 8.03 -15.38 -6.88
N ALA A 180 6.70 -15.38 -7.04
CA ALA A 180 6.01 -15.87 -8.23
C ALA A 180 5.91 -14.83 -9.37
N ALA A 181 6.21 -13.55 -9.13
CA ALA A 181 6.08 -12.47 -10.12
C ALA A 181 7.42 -12.07 -10.78
N GLY A 182 8.52 -12.76 -10.45
CA GLY A 182 9.88 -12.43 -10.92
C GLY A 182 10.51 -13.45 -11.87
N GLY A 183 9.72 -14.36 -12.47
CA GLY A 183 10.21 -15.43 -13.34
C GLY A 183 9.56 -15.44 -14.71
N GLY A 184 9.79 -14.41 -15.53
CA GLY A 184 9.51 -14.44 -16.96
C GLY A 184 10.72 -14.95 -17.75
N PRO A 185 10.57 -15.87 -18.73
CA PRO A 185 11.70 -16.48 -19.42
C PRO A 185 12.42 -15.45 -20.29
N HIS A 186 13.75 -15.38 -20.10
CA HIS A 186 14.66 -14.78 -21.06
C HIS A 186 14.42 -15.40 -22.44
N ASN A 187 13.89 -14.62 -23.38
CA ASN A 187 14.02 -14.91 -24.80
C ASN A 187 14.75 -13.75 -25.46
N GLN A 188 16.07 -13.93 -25.59
CA GLN A 188 16.89 -13.11 -26.48
C GLN A 188 16.39 -13.36 -27.91
N HIS A 189 15.77 -12.36 -28.52
CA HIS A 189 15.71 -12.28 -29.97
C HIS A 189 16.73 -11.23 -30.43
N GLN A 190 17.85 -11.79 -30.87
CA GLN A 190 18.95 -11.16 -31.55
C GLN A 190 18.44 -10.61 -32.87
N VAL A 191 18.42 -9.29 -33.03
CA VAL A 191 18.14 -8.64 -34.31
C VAL A 191 19.49 -8.44 -35.00
N ASP A 192 19.85 -9.38 -35.86
CA ASP A 192 20.94 -9.22 -36.82
C ASP A 192 20.54 -8.16 -37.86
N VAL A 193 21.25 -7.03 -37.88
CA VAL A 193 21.18 -6.07 -38.98
C VAL A 193 22.48 -6.17 -39.78
N SER A 194 22.40 -6.93 -40.86
CA SER A 194 23.42 -6.99 -41.92
C SER A 194 23.31 -5.74 -42.81
N GLY A 195 24.46 -5.34 -43.35
CA GLY A 195 24.75 -3.98 -43.81
C GLY A 195 23.99 -3.46 -45.02
N ASN A 196 24.09 -2.15 -45.24
CA ASN A 196 24.48 -1.66 -46.55
C ASN A 196 25.29 -0.36 -46.47
N LYS A 197 26.31 -0.27 -47.33
CA LYS A 197 27.27 0.83 -47.43
C LYS A 197 26.73 1.93 -48.34
N SER A 198 27.04 3.19 -48.05
CA SER A 198 27.37 4.17 -49.10
C SER A 198 28.13 5.37 -48.54
N ALA A 199 29.03 5.87 -49.37
CA ALA A 199 30.18 6.72 -49.06
C ALA A 199 29.88 8.22 -49.16
N GLY A 200 30.70 9.06 -48.49
CA GLY A 200 30.71 10.51 -48.72
C GLY A 200 31.68 11.26 -47.83
N ARG A 201 32.82 11.66 -48.40
CA ARG A 201 33.99 12.33 -47.80
C ARG A 201 33.69 13.77 -47.31
N GLY A 202 34.44 14.25 -46.30
CA GLY A 202 34.73 15.70 -46.20
C GLY A 202 35.09 16.34 -44.85
N ARG A 203 36.37 16.24 -44.45
CA ARG A 203 37.26 17.31 -43.92
C ARG A 203 36.98 18.02 -42.56
N ALA A 204 37.89 17.72 -41.62
CA ALA A 204 38.48 18.46 -40.49
C ALA A 204 38.04 19.89 -40.11
N GLY A 205 37.85 20.09 -38.79
CA GLY A 205 37.93 21.37 -38.08
C GLY A 205 37.95 21.19 -36.55
N ARG A 206 39.03 21.63 -35.89
CA ARG A 206 39.30 21.60 -34.43
C ARG A 206 38.28 22.41 -33.60
N ALA A 207 37.96 21.95 -32.38
CA ALA A 207 38.30 22.62 -31.10
C ALA A 207 37.51 22.08 -29.88
N SER A 208 38.28 21.68 -28.86
CA SER A 208 38.05 21.78 -27.40
C SER A 208 36.62 21.76 -26.81
N SER A 209 36.32 20.73 -26.02
CA SER A 209 36.24 20.87 -24.55
C SER A 209 36.06 19.49 -23.90
N SER A 210 36.91 19.24 -22.90
CA SER A 210 37.00 18.02 -22.12
C SER A 210 35.81 17.89 -21.16
N ARG A 211 35.06 16.80 -21.31
CA ARG A 211 34.11 16.26 -20.33
C ARG A 211 34.90 15.58 -19.20
N PRO A 212 34.65 15.86 -17.91
CA PRO A 212 35.02 14.92 -16.86
C PRO A 212 33.95 13.84 -16.77
N THR A 213 34.40 12.60 -16.86
CA THR A 213 33.69 11.40 -16.46
C THR A 213 33.72 11.23 -14.94
N SER A 214 32.77 10.43 -14.44
CA SER A 214 32.74 9.67 -13.17
C SER A 214 31.98 10.26 -11.98
N SER A 215 30.92 9.50 -11.65
CA SER A 215 30.48 9.06 -10.32
C SER A 215 30.21 10.08 -9.21
N SER A 216 28.93 10.26 -8.90
CA SER A 216 28.42 9.76 -7.61
C SER A 216 26.93 9.42 -7.78
N SER A 217 26.66 8.13 -7.88
CA SER A 217 25.37 7.56 -7.53
C SER A 217 25.02 8.07 -6.12
N SER A 218 23.86 8.69 -5.98
CA SER A 218 23.22 8.88 -4.69
C SER A 218 23.18 7.52 -3.98
N ASP A 219 23.99 7.37 -2.94
CA ASP A 219 23.98 6.23 -2.04
C ASP A 219 22.61 6.15 -1.37
N ILE A 220 21.68 5.46 -2.03
CA ILE A 220 20.50 4.92 -1.38
C ILE A 220 21.02 3.79 -0.50
N ARG A 221 21.23 4.07 0.79
CA ARG A 221 21.53 3.04 1.78
C ARG A 221 20.47 1.94 1.65
N PRO A 222 20.86 0.66 1.58
CA PRO A 222 19.88 -0.41 1.49
C PRO A 222 19.09 -0.44 2.81
N LEU A 223 17.77 -0.28 2.70
CA LEU A 223 16.78 -0.31 3.78
C LEU A 223 16.66 -1.71 4.41
N THR A 224 17.75 -2.25 4.95
CA THR A 224 17.80 -3.57 5.59
C THR A 224 17.37 -3.57 7.05
N ALA A 225 17.08 -2.39 7.63
CA ALA A 225 16.76 -2.23 9.05
C ALA A 225 15.30 -2.56 9.44
N PHE A 226 14.40 -2.78 8.47
CA PHE A 226 12.95 -2.84 8.71
C PHE A 226 12.29 -4.10 8.10
N GLY A 227 12.62 -5.31 8.57
CA GLY A 227 11.90 -6.53 8.15
C GLY A 227 11.95 -6.88 6.64
N PRO A 228 11.38 -8.01 6.20
CA PRO A 228 11.45 -8.47 4.81
C PRO A 228 10.45 -7.77 3.87
N SER A 229 9.28 -7.29 4.34
CA SER A 229 8.26 -6.71 3.46
C SER A 229 8.47 -5.22 3.14
N ARG A 230 8.48 -4.84 1.85
CA ARG A 230 8.59 -3.44 1.40
C ARG A 230 7.47 -2.54 1.95
N TRP A 231 6.29 -3.10 2.18
CA TRP A 231 5.14 -2.35 2.67
C TRP A 231 5.26 -2.01 4.15
N LEU A 232 5.74 -2.95 4.97
CA LEU A 232 6.03 -2.69 6.37
C LEU A 232 7.21 -1.71 6.51
N ARG A 233 8.23 -1.81 5.64
CA ARG A 233 9.31 -0.81 5.55
C ARG A 233 8.79 0.59 5.27
N ALA A 234 7.93 0.72 4.26
CA ALA A 234 7.35 2.00 3.89
C ALA A 234 6.47 2.57 5.03
N ALA A 235 5.67 1.74 5.69
CA ALA A 235 4.91 2.14 6.88
C ALA A 235 5.86 2.58 8.02
N GLY A 236 7.00 1.91 8.21
CA GLY A 236 8.01 2.27 9.20
C GLY A 236 8.72 3.59 8.87
N PHE A 237 8.90 3.89 7.58
CA PHE A 237 9.38 5.20 7.18
C PHE A 237 8.37 6.30 7.56
N PHE A 238 7.07 6.05 7.42
CA PHE A 238 6.03 7.03 7.74
C PHE A 238 6.02 7.37 9.24
N THR A 239 6.26 6.39 10.11
CA THR A 239 6.36 6.65 11.55
C THR A 239 7.57 7.49 11.91
N MET A 240 8.71 7.29 11.25
CA MET A 240 9.88 8.16 11.43
C MET A 240 9.56 9.61 11.07
N GLN A 241 8.85 9.83 9.96
CA GLN A 241 8.43 11.17 9.54
C GLN A 241 7.45 11.80 10.53
N ILE A 242 6.54 11.01 11.12
CA ILE A 242 5.61 11.49 12.17
C ILE A 242 6.36 11.90 13.44
N VAL A 243 7.35 11.12 13.89
CA VAL A 243 8.15 11.44 15.09
C VAL A 243 8.99 12.70 14.87
N GLU A 244 9.57 12.87 13.68
CA GLU A 244 10.23 14.12 13.32
C GLU A 244 9.25 15.29 13.28
N TRP A 245 8.00 15.07 12.85
CA TRP A 245 6.94 16.07 12.89
C TRP A 245 6.59 16.51 14.32
N ASP A 246 6.49 15.58 15.28
CA ASP A 246 6.31 15.89 16.70
C ASP A 246 7.51 16.66 17.29
N ALA A 247 8.73 16.24 16.97
CA ALA A 247 9.94 16.91 17.41
C ALA A 247 10.04 18.35 16.84
N VAL A 248 9.63 18.54 15.59
CA VAL A 248 9.55 19.84 14.93
C VAL A 248 8.45 20.70 15.57
N THR A 249 7.25 20.18 15.74
CA THR A 249 6.11 20.91 16.32
C THR A 249 6.33 21.27 17.80
N THR A 250 6.92 20.38 18.60
CA THR A 250 7.29 20.65 20.01
C THR A 250 8.36 21.75 20.11
N ARG A 251 9.35 21.75 19.20
CA ARG A 251 10.34 22.84 19.10
C ARG A 251 9.69 24.16 18.66
N PHE A 252 8.67 24.12 17.79
CA PHE A 252 7.90 25.29 17.41
C PHE A 252 7.00 25.83 18.53
N LEU A 253 6.39 24.96 19.34
CA LEU A 253 5.65 25.37 20.54
C LEU A 253 6.57 26.12 21.53
N GLN A 254 7.80 25.64 21.72
CA GLN A 254 8.81 26.35 22.52
C GLN A 254 9.29 27.65 21.87
N LYS A 255 9.41 27.71 20.54
CA LYS A 255 9.91 28.88 19.79
C LYS A 255 8.85 29.92 19.45
N SER A 256 7.55 29.61 19.61
CA SER A 256 6.44 30.54 19.40
C SER A 256 6.41 31.75 20.36
N ARG A 257 7.35 31.82 21.31
CA ARG A 257 7.69 33.05 22.07
C ARG A 257 8.59 34.04 21.31
N GLY A 258 8.92 33.81 20.04
CA GLY A 258 9.69 34.76 19.23
C GLY A 258 9.75 34.40 17.74
N THR A 259 9.17 35.28 16.92
CA THR A 259 9.31 35.51 15.46
C THR A 259 9.77 34.37 14.52
N THR A 260 8.83 34.02 13.63
CA THR A 260 8.93 33.58 12.21
C THR A 260 9.82 32.38 11.84
N SER A 261 9.19 31.28 11.39
CA SER A 261 9.77 30.34 10.40
C SER A 261 8.67 29.52 9.72
N THR A 262 8.86 29.27 8.43
CA THR A 262 8.19 28.32 7.52
C THR A 262 7.31 27.28 8.20
N THR A 263 6.00 27.55 8.22
CA THR A 263 4.98 26.80 8.93
C THR A 263 4.55 25.55 8.17
N VAL A 264 4.98 24.40 8.66
CA VAL A 264 4.18 23.17 8.61
C VAL A 264 2.83 23.50 9.30
N GLY A 265 1.72 23.25 8.61
CA GLY A 265 0.39 23.61 9.09
C GLY A 265 0.03 22.88 10.38
N TRP A 266 -0.56 23.60 11.34
CA TRP A 266 -1.22 22.96 12.48
C TRP A 266 -2.53 22.33 12.02
N CYS A 267 -2.82 21.11 12.49
CA CYS A 267 -4.13 20.50 12.28
C CYS A 267 -5.20 21.32 13.01
N ASP A 268 -6.37 21.51 12.40
CA ASP A 268 -7.49 22.22 13.01
C ASP A 268 -7.94 21.56 14.33
N HIS A 269 -7.85 20.22 14.40
CA HIS A 269 -8.17 19.43 15.59
C HIS A 269 -6.97 18.56 16.02
N PRO A 270 -5.96 19.13 16.69
CA PRO A 270 -4.67 18.49 16.93
C PRO A 270 -4.74 17.25 17.83
N TRP A 271 -5.78 17.11 18.65
CA TRP A 271 -6.00 15.96 19.53
C TRP A 271 -6.97 14.93 18.97
N SER A 272 -7.55 15.19 17.80
CA SER A 272 -8.56 14.29 17.23
C SER A 272 -7.93 13.02 16.67
N LEU A 273 -8.73 11.95 16.63
CA LEU A 273 -8.35 10.69 15.99
C LEU A 273 -8.14 10.87 14.47
N TYR A 274 -9.02 11.61 13.82
CA TYR A 274 -9.07 11.69 12.37
C TYR A 274 -8.13 12.74 11.77
N GLU A 275 -7.80 13.81 12.48
CA GLU A 275 -6.98 14.90 11.95
C GLU A 275 -5.71 15.14 12.78
N GLY A 276 -5.67 14.63 14.02
CA GLY A 276 -4.65 14.96 15.01
C GLY A 276 -3.75 13.80 15.42
N ILE A 277 -2.99 14.04 16.49
CA ILE A 277 -1.95 13.16 17.02
C ILE A 277 -2.52 11.84 17.57
N ALA A 278 -3.78 11.80 18.01
CA ALA A 278 -4.40 10.57 18.47
C ALA A 278 -4.43 9.50 17.35
N GLY A 279 -4.63 9.93 16.09
CA GLY A 279 -4.52 9.04 14.94
C GLY A 279 -3.12 8.49 14.73
N ALA A 280 -2.11 9.34 14.90
CA ALA A 280 -0.70 8.93 14.83
C ALA A 280 -0.33 7.91 15.91
N VAL A 281 -0.79 8.11 17.15
CA VAL A 281 -0.56 7.17 18.26
C VAL A 281 -1.13 5.79 17.94
N VAL A 282 -2.36 5.73 17.42
CA VAL A 282 -2.99 4.46 17.02
C VAL A 282 -2.21 3.77 15.90
N PHE A 283 -1.70 4.53 14.94
CA PHE A 283 -0.84 3.97 13.89
C PHE A 283 0.51 3.47 14.41
N LEU A 284 1.15 4.22 15.32
CA LEU A 284 2.40 3.82 15.96
C LEU A 284 2.23 2.51 16.74
N GLU A 285 1.13 2.34 17.47
CA GLU A 285 0.82 1.08 18.13
C GLU A 285 0.62 -0.06 17.13
N ALA A 286 -0.16 0.18 16.07
CA ALA A 286 -0.42 -0.82 15.05
C ALA A 286 0.85 -1.31 14.35
N ILE A 287 1.80 -0.41 14.05
CA ILE A 287 3.05 -0.80 13.41
C ILE A 287 3.96 -1.58 14.35
N VAL A 288 4.03 -1.20 15.63
CA VAL A 288 4.86 -1.90 16.63
C VAL A 288 4.36 -3.33 16.79
N ASN A 289 3.04 -3.51 16.84
CA ASN A 289 2.42 -4.82 16.89
C ASN A 289 2.73 -5.65 15.64
N GLU A 290 2.76 -5.02 14.46
CA GLU A 290 3.10 -5.70 13.21
C GLU A 290 4.57 -6.16 13.18
N PHE A 291 5.51 -5.32 13.61
CA PHE A 291 6.91 -5.70 13.73
C PHE A 291 7.13 -6.84 14.72
N ARG A 292 6.45 -6.81 15.88
CA ARG A 292 6.50 -7.92 16.86
C ARG A 292 6.01 -9.23 16.26
N ARG A 293 4.88 -9.17 15.53
CA ARG A 293 4.30 -10.34 14.85
C ARG A 293 5.28 -10.95 13.85
N GLU A 294 5.98 -10.15 13.06
CA GLU A 294 7.01 -10.66 12.12
C GLU A 294 8.17 -11.34 12.86
N GLN A 295 8.66 -10.74 13.96
CA GLN A 295 9.75 -11.32 14.76
C GLN A 295 9.34 -12.66 15.37
N GLU A 296 8.12 -12.76 15.92
CA GLU A 296 7.58 -14.00 16.46
C GLU A 296 7.47 -15.09 15.40
N MET A 297 6.98 -14.75 14.20
CA MET A 297 6.87 -15.70 13.08
C MET A 297 8.25 -16.20 12.63
N ALA A 298 9.23 -15.30 12.49
CA ALA A 298 10.60 -15.67 12.12
C ALA A 298 11.23 -16.62 13.15
N PHE A 299 11.04 -16.34 14.44
CA PHE A 299 11.52 -17.19 15.53
C PHE A 299 10.90 -18.60 15.50
N LEU A 300 9.59 -18.68 15.23
CA LEU A 300 8.87 -19.96 15.10
C LEU A 300 9.34 -20.77 13.89
N GLU A 301 9.62 -20.13 12.76
CA GLU A 301 10.17 -20.79 11.57
C GLU A 301 11.58 -21.33 11.82
N GLU A 302 12.45 -20.56 12.45
CA GLU A 302 13.80 -21.01 12.81
C GLU A 302 13.74 -22.20 13.79
N SER A 303 12.84 -22.16 14.76
CA SER A 303 12.63 -23.23 15.74
C SER A 303 12.11 -24.52 15.08
N LYS A 304 11.19 -24.40 14.12
CA LYS A 304 10.71 -25.55 13.32
C LYS A 304 11.84 -26.16 12.51
N ASN A 305 12.67 -25.35 11.83
CA ASN A 305 13.78 -25.85 11.02
C ASN A 305 14.83 -26.60 11.87
N LYS A 306 15.13 -26.12 13.08
CA LYS A 306 16.00 -26.81 14.04
C LYS A 306 15.38 -28.12 14.56
N SER A 307 14.06 -28.17 14.74
CA SER A 307 13.35 -29.40 15.14
C SER A 307 13.29 -30.45 14.03
N TRP A 308 13.25 -30.04 12.76
CA TRP A 308 13.31 -30.96 11.62
C TRP A 308 14.72 -31.52 11.42
N SER A 309 15.76 -30.69 11.52
CA SER A 309 17.15 -31.17 11.37
C SER A 309 17.55 -32.19 12.46
N THR A 310 17.05 -32.01 13.68
CA THR A 310 17.27 -32.95 14.80
C THR A 310 16.50 -34.27 14.63
N ARG A 311 15.28 -34.24 14.07
CA ARG A 311 14.52 -35.45 13.74
C ARG A 311 15.14 -36.25 12.59
N ASP A 312 15.70 -35.59 11.58
CA ASP A 312 16.37 -36.28 10.48
C ASP A 312 17.68 -36.93 10.93
N HIS A 313 18.45 -36.30 11.84
CA HIS A 313 19.61 -36.93 12.48
C HIS A 313 19.22 -38.20 13.27
N ASP A 314 18.18 -38.13 14.10
CA ASP A 314 17.71 -39.26 14.91
C ASP A 314 17.12 -40.41 14.06
N ARG A 315 16.57 -40.08 12.87
CA ARG A 315 16.06 -41.07 11.90
C ARG A 315 17.17 -41.71 11.07
N THR A 316 18.26 -41.01 10.79
CA THR A 316 19.48 -41.59 10.20
C THR A 316 20.24 -42.48 11.18
N GLU A 317 20.26 -42.15 12.48
CA GLU A 317 20.89 -43.00 13.50
C GLU A 317 20.08 -44.28 13.78
N LYS A 318 18.74 -44.20 13.80
CA LYS A 318 17.87 -45.39 13.97
C LYS A 318 17.92 -46.38 12.81
N ASN A 319 18.29 -45.94 11.60
CA ASN A 319 18.55 -46.83 10.47
C ASN A 319 20.00 -47.35 10.41
N ALA A 320 20.91 -46.80 11.20
CA ALA A 320 22.31 -47.25 11.30
C ALA A 320 22.55 -48.25 12.45
N VAL A 321 21.56 -48.46 13.33
CA VAL A 321 21.67 -49.38 14.48
C VAL A 321 20.62 -50.49 14.38
N SER A 322 20.83 -51.40 13.43
CA SER A 322 20.20 -52.72 13.45
C SER A 322 21.21 -53.80 13.05
N THR A 323 22.29 -53.93 13.81
CA THR A 323 23.05 -55.19 13.94
C THR A 323 23.89 -55.19 15.23
N SER A 324 23.78 -56.29 15.98
CA SER A 324 24.59 -56.76 17.12
C SER A 324 24.21 -56.35 18.57
N LEU A 325 23.49 -57.29 19.22
CA LEU A 325 23.64 -57.87 20.57
C LEU A 325 24.73 -57.24 21.47
N HIS A 326 24.52 -56.99 22.77
CA HIS A 326 24.18 -57.96 23.81
C HIS A 326 23.78 -57.28 25.16
N ARG A 327 23.13 -58.09 26.01
CA ARG A 327 22.67 -57.84 27.40
C ARG A 327 23.65 -57.11 28.33
N ASN A 328 23.14 -56.25 29.21
CA ASN A 328 23.15 -56.47 30.66
C ASN A 328 22.23 -55.50 31.44
N ARG A 329 21.93 -55.92 32.69
CA ARG A 329 20.78 -55.62 33.57
C ARG A 329 20.70 -54.18 34.15
N PHE A 330 19.43 -53.77 34.41
CA PHE A 330 18.82 -52.95 35.50
C PHE A 330 19.69 -52.52 36.72
N PRO A 331 19.29 -51.56 37.61
CA PRO A 331 17.96 -50.90 37.74
C PRO A 331 17.91 -49.39 38.19
N LEU A 332 16.66 -48.87 38.23
CA LEU A 332 16.01 -47.93 39.20
C LEU A 332 16.31 -46.40 39.19
N PHE A 333 15.19 -45.63 39.14
CA PHE A 333 14.76 -44.39 39.85
C PHE A 333 15.84 -43.37 40.29
N GLU A 334 15.68 -42.04 40.19
CA GLU A 334 14.64 -41.08 40.62
C GLU A 334 15.22 -39.70 40.20
N LEU A 335 14.55 -38.67 39.67
CA LEU A 335 13.39 -37.88 40.13
C LEU A 335 12.86 -37.06 38.93
#